data_AF-A0A7S4GCT6-F1
#
_entry.id   AF-A0A7S4GCT6-F1
#
_cell.length_a   1.000
_cell.length_b   1.000
_cell.length_c   1.000
_cell.angle_alpha   90.00
_cell.angle_beta   90.00
_cell.angle_gamma   90.00
#
_symmetry.space_group_name_H-M   'P 1'
#
loop_
_entity.id
_entity.type
_entity.pdbx_description
1 polymer ?
#
loop_
_entity_poly.entity_id
_entity_poly.type
_entity_poly.pdbx_seq_one_letter_code
_entity_poly.pdbx_strand_id
1 'polypeptide(L)'
;VEYIYVILHCHMLCVYVGRTLSALIQRLRKHFTTAKAHAEDSRFHEQLRCTDLADWLIVPLEIVWSSWEAAVAERYWWDKFRCWVLNNMPPGIPHDGTK
;
A
#
# COMPACT_ATOMS: atom_id res chain seq x y z
N VAL A 1 -8.69 -6.90 -16.90
CA VAL A 1 -8.42 -7.70 -15.69
C VAL A 1 -7.38 -6.97 -14.87
N GLU A 2 -7.77 -6.47 -13.71
CA GLU A 2 -6.90 -5.76 -12.78
C GLU A 2 -6.83 -6.53 -11.46
N TYR A 3 -5.63 -6.60 -10.89
CA TYR A 3 -5.39 -7.16 -9.57
C TYR A 3 -5.38 -6.02 -8.54
N ILE A 4 -6.19 -6.15 -7.51
CA ILE A 4 -6.16 -5.28 -6.34
C ILE A 4 -5.28 -5.93 -5.29
N TYR A 5 -4.40 -5.14 -4.68
CA TYR A 5 -3.49 -5.63 -3.65
C TYR A 5 -3.29 -4.59 -2.56
N VAL A 6 -2.82 -5.07 -1.42
CA VAL A 6 -2.32 -4.24 -0.33
C VAL A 6 -0.87 -4.57 -0.04
N ILE A 7 -0.09 -3.53 0.23
CA ILE A 7 1.26 -3.62 0.76
C ILE A 7 1.18 -3.20 2.23
N LEU A 8 1.63 -4.07 3.11
CA LEU A 8 1.60 -3.91 4.56
C LEU A 8 3.03 -3.86 5.09
N HIS A 9 3.32 -2.93 5.99
CA HIS A 9 4.56 -2.96 6.77
C HIS A 9 4.34 -3.71 8.09
N CYS A 10 5.16 -4.72 8.37
CA CYS A 10 5.04 -5.60 9.53
C CYS A 10 5.06 -4.84 10.88
N HIS A 11 5.71 -3.68 10.93
CA HIS A 11 5.93 -2.96 12.19
C HIS A 11 5.26 -1.59 12.28
N MET A 12 4.81 -0.99 11.17
CA MET A 12 4.43 0.44 11.15
C MET A 12 2.96 0.70 10.85
N LEU A 13 2.12 -0.34 10.79
CA LEU A 13 0.70 -0.21 10.39
C LEU A 13 0.53 0.61 9.09
N CYS A 14 1.58 0.66 8.27
CA CYS A 14 1.54 1.33 6.98
C CYS A 14 0.86 0.41 6.00
N VAL A 15 -0.13 0.96 5.30
CA VAL A 15 -0.96 0.27 4.34
C VAL A 15 -0.90 1.08 3.06
N TYR A 16 -0.56 0.42 1.96
CA TYR A 16 -0.76 0.96 0.62
C TYR A 16 -1.66 0.03 -0.16
N VAL A 17 -2.82 0.53 -0.59
CA VAL A 17 -3.71 -0.21 -1.49
C VAL A 17 -3.45 0.28 -2.91
N GLY A 18 -3.30 -0.64 -3.84
CA GLY A 18 -3.07 -0.31 -5.23
C GLY A 18 -3.67 -1.34 -6.17
N ARG A 19 -3.65 -1.01 -7.45
CA ARG A 19 -4.14 -1.87 -8.53
C ARG A 19 -3.14 -2.03 -9.66
N THR A 20 -3.23 -3.15 -10.37
CA THR A 20 -2.34 -3.42 -11.51
C THR A 20 -2.95 -4.29 -12.59
N LEU A 21 -2.60 -3.99 -13.85
CA LEU A 21 -2.91 -4.81 -15.02
C LEU A 21 -1.91 -5.97 -15.22
N SER A 22 -0.81 -6.03 -14.46
CA SER A 22 0.28 -7.01 -14.64
C SER A 22 0.49 -7.88 -13.38
N ALA A 23 1.35 -8.90 -13.47
CA ALA A 23 1.71 -9.77 -12.35
C ALA A 23 2.20 -8.94 -11.15
N LEU A 24 1.53 -9.10 -10.00
CA LEU A 24 1.77 -8.42 -8.72
C LEU A 24 3.27 -8.23 -8.42
N ILE A 25 4.05 -9.30 -8.59
CA ILE A 25 5.47 -9.40 -8.25
C ILE A 25 6.34 -8.45 -9.10
N GLN A 26 6.03 -8.29 -10.38
CA GLN A 26 6.82 -7.43 -11.27
C GLN A 26 6.65 -5.95 -10.92
N ARG A 27 5.43 -5.55 -10.54
CA ARG A 27 5.17 -4.15 -10.16
C ARG A 27 5.77 -3.79 -8.82
N LEU A 28 5.88 -4.74 -7.90
CA LEU A 28 6.59 -4.53 -6.65
C LEU A 28 8.09 -4.41 -6.82
N ARG A 29 8.71 -5.28 -7.62
CA ARG A 29 10.11 -5.08 -7.99
C ARG A 29 10.32 -3.69 -8.60
N LYS A 30 9.38 -3.22 -9.44
CA LYS A 30 9.40 -1.86 -9.97
C LYS A 30 9.26 -0.81 -8.86
N HIS A 31 8.26 -0.89 -7.97
CA HIS A 31 8.10 0.06 -6.86
C HIS A 31 9.34 0.15 -5.97
N PHE A 32 9.95 -0.98 -5.60
CA PHE A 32 11.18 -0.99 -4.81
C PHE A 32 12.38 -0.41 -5.57
N THR A 33 12.53 -0.74 -6.85
CA THR A 33 13.62 -0.19 -7.69
C THR A 33 13.44 1.32 -7.88
N THR A 34 12.20 1.78 -8.11
CA THR A 34 11.84 3.19 -8.27
C THR A 34 11.96 3.96 -6.95
N ALA A 35 11.54 3.39 -5.82
CA ALA A 35 11.70 3.99 -4.49
C ALA A 35 13.18 4.23 -4.14
N LYS A 36 14.07 3.32 -4.55
CA LYS A 36 15.52 3.46 -4.38
C LYS A 36 16.15 4.44 -5.37
N ALA A 37 15.59 4.57 -6.58
CA ALA A 37 16.18 5.35 -7.66
C ALA A 37 15.69 6.82 -7.74
N HIS A 38 14.49 7.15 -7.22
CA HIS A 38 13.89 8.47 -7.37
C HIS A 38 13.33 9.04 -6.07
N ALA A 39 13.47 10.36 -5.92
CA ALA A 39 12.85 11.18 -4.89
C ALA A 39 11.39 11.52 -5.27
N GLU A 40 10.55 10.51 -5.54
CA GLU A 40 9.11 10.76 -5.56
C GLU A 40 8.63 10.93 -4.10
N ASP A 41 8.21 12.15 -3.75
CA ASP A 41 7.77 12.61 -2.43
C ASP A 41 6.40 12.03 -2.03
N SER A 42 6.26 10.71 -2.06
CA SER A 42 5.17 10.08 -1.32
C SER A 42 5.71 9.43 -0.05
N ARG A 43 5.00 9.64 1.07
CA ARG A 43 5.32 9.07 2.39
C ARG A 43 5.57 7.56 2.35
N PHE A 44 4.92 6.87 1.41
CA PHE A 44 5.15 5.46 1.10
C PHE A 44 6.57 5.18 0.58
N HIS A 45 7.06 5.97 -0.39
CA HIS A 45 8.41 5.83 -0.92
C HIS A 45 9.50 6.24 0.08
N GLU A 46 9.22 7.17 0.99
CA GLU A 46 10.12 7.52 2.09
C GLU A 46 10.23 6.36 3.10
N GLN A 47 9.10 5.78 3.51
CA GLN A 47 9.11 4.63 4.41
C GLN A 47 9.77 3.39 3.78
N LEU A 48 9.49 3.13 2.51
CA LEU A 48 10.16 2.08 1.72
C LEU A 48 11.68 2.23 1.68
N ARG A 49 12.21 3.46 1.74
CA ARG A 49 13.66 3.71 1.71
C ARG A 49 14.33 3.41 3.06
N CYS A 50 13.59 3.56 4.15
CA CYS A 50 14.13 3.45 5.52
C CYS A 50 13.85 2.09 6.19
N THR A 51 13.32 1.11 5.46
CA THR A 51 12.87 -0.19 6.00
C THR A 51 13.41 -1.34 5.16
N ASP A 52 13.59 -2.52 5.78
CA ASP A 52 14.03 -3.69 5.03
C ASP A 52 12.89 -4.24 4.18
N LEU A 53 13.20 -4.75 3.00
CA LEU A 53 12.23 -5.37 2.10
C LEU A 53 11.57 -6.61 2.73
N ALA A 54 12.28 -7.28 3.64
CA ALA A 54 11.75 -8.39 4.42
C ALA A 54 10.59 -8.00 5.35
N ASP A 55 10.47 -6.70 5.69
CA ASP A 55 9.42 -6.18 6.58
C ASP A 55 8.14 -5.78 5.84
N TRP A 56 8.09 -5.99 4.53
CA TRP A 56 6.93 -5.67 3.71
C TRP A 56 6.23 -6.93 3.22
N LEU A 57 4.93 -7.01 3.49
CA LEU A 57 4.07 -8.07 2.98
C LEU A 57 3.17 -7.54 1.87
N ILE A 58 3.03 -8.32 0.81
CA ILE A 58 2.10 -8.02 -0.28
C ILE A 58 1.00 -9.06 -0.24
N VAL A 59 -0.24 -8.59 -0.14
CA VAL A 59 -1.41 -9.46 -0.10
C VAL A 59 -2.30 -9.13 -1.30
N PRO A 60 -2.49 -10.07 -2.25
CA PRO A 60 -3.52 -9.91 -3.27
C PRO A 60 -4.89 -9.95 -2.58
N LEU A 61 -5.77 -8.99 -2.93
CA LEU A 61 -7.09 -8.85 -2.33
C LEU A 61 -8.16 -9.45 -3.24
N GLU A 62 -8.22 -8.98 -4.48
CA GLU A 62 -9.20 -9.45 -5.46
C GLU A 62 -8.77 -9.20 -6.90
N ILE A 63 -9.49 -9.81 -7.84
CA ILE A 63 -9.30 -9.63 -9.28
C ILE A 63 -10.61 -9.09 -9.86
N VAL A 64 -10.52 -7.98 -10.56
CA VAL A 64 -11.67 -7.29 -11.16
C VAL A 64 -11.53 -7.22 -12.68
N TRP A 65 -12.65 -7.07 -13.38
CA TRP A 65 -12.69 -7.21 -14.84
C TRP A 65 -12.81 -5.89 -15.58
N SER A 66 -13.23 -4.82 -14.90
CA SER A 66 -13.30 -3.47 -15.45
C SER A 66 -12.49 -2.45 -14.66
N SER A 67 -12.07 -1.39 -15.33
CA SER A 67 -11.32 -0.29 -14.69
C SER A 67 -12.15 0.57 -13.76
N TRP A 68 -13.47 0.58 -13.95
CA TRP A 68 -14.40 1.18 -13.02
C TRP A 68 -14.47 0.37 -11.72
N GLU A 69 -14.68 -0.95 -11.80
CA GLU A 69 -14.64 -1.84 -10.63
C GLU A 69 -13.29 -1.74 -9.91
N ALA A 70 -12.18 -1.64 -10.65
CA ALA A 70 -10.86 -1.49 -10.06
C ALA A 70 -10.70 -0.21 -9.24
N ALA A 71 -11.26 0.91 -9.71
CA ALA A 71 -11.23 2.16 -8.96
C ALA A 71 -12.11 2.08 -7.70
N VAL A 72 -13.29 1.46 -7.82
CA VAL A 72 -14.21 1.26 -6.68
C VAL A 72 -13.59 0.33 -5.63
N ALA A 73 -13.01 -0.78 -6.06
CA ALA A 73 -12.35 -1.76 -5.20
C ALA A 73 -11.12 -1.16 -4.49
N GLU A 74 -10.26 -0.46 -5.23
CA GLU A 74 -9.09 0.26 -4.66
C GLU A 74 -9.53 1.20 -3.54
N ARG A 75 -10.58 2.00 -3.78
CA ARG A 75 -11.11 2.92 -2.76
C ARG A 75 -11.73 2.19 -1.57
N TYR A 76 -12.54 1.17 -1.84
CA TYR A 76 -13.18 0.36 -0.79
C TYR A 76 -12.16 -0.26 0.16
N TRP A 77 -11.12 -0.89 -0.38
CA TRP A 77 -10.08 -1.52 0.42
C TRP A 77 -9.23 -0.50 1.16
N TRP A 78 -8.90 0.63 0.52
CA TRP A 78 -8.23 1.74 1.21
C TRP A 78 -9.01 2.19 2.45
N ASP A 79 -10.31 2.43 2.31
CA ASP A 79 -11.16 2.88 3.42
C ASP A 79 -11.28 1.78 4.50
N LYS A 80 -11.40 0.50 4.12
CA LYS A 80 -11.41 -0.63 5.07
C LYS A 80 -10.12 -0.74 5.88
N PHE A 81 -8.96 -0.73 5.23
CA PHE A 81 -7.68 -0.86 5.91
C PHE A 81 -7.35 0.39 6.72
N ARG A 82 -7.66 1.59 6.22
CA ARG A 82 -7.51 2.82 6.98
C ARG A 82 -8.32 2.76 8.28
N CYS A 83 -9.59 2.37 8.22
CA CYS A 83 -10.41 2.19 9.42
C CYS A 83 -9.81 1.14 10.37
N TRP A 84 -9.32 0.01 9.85
CA TRP A 84 -8.69 -1.01 10.68
C TRP A 84 -7.43 -0.48 11.39
N VAL A 85 -6.56 0.21 10.67
CA VAL A 85 -5.34 0.84 11.20
C VAL A 85 -5.68 1.89 12.27
N LEU A 86 -6.66 2.76 12.02
CA LEU A 86 -7.09 3.78 13.00
C LEU A 86 -7.68 3.15 14.28
N ASN A 87 -8.39 2.02 14.16
CA ASN A 87 -9.04 1.37 15.30
C ASN A 87 -8.13 0.44 16.11
N ASN A 88 -7.01 -0.03 15.54
CA ASN A 88 -6.09 -0.98 16.19
C ASN A 88 -4.72 -0.36 16.51
N MET A 89 -4.55 0.95 16.30
CA MET A 89 -3.32 1.63 16.67
C MET A 89 -3.19 1.75 18.20
N PRO A 90 -2.02 1.41 18.79
CA PRO A 90 -1.73 1.71 20.18
C PRO A 90 -1.87 3.22 20.44
N PRO A 91 -2.51 3.65 21.53
CA PRO A 91 -2.59 5.06 21.87
C PRO A 91 -1.18 5.63 22.05
N GLY A 92 -0.81 6.63 21.23
CA GLY A 92 0.50 7.31 21.31
C GLY A 92 1.33 7.33 20.02
N ILE A 93 0.92 6.63 18.95
CA ILE A 93 1.55 6.79 17.63
C ILE A 93 1.00 8.08 16.98
N PRO A 94 1.86 9.05 16.59
CA PRO A 94 1.39 10.32 16.07
C PRO A 94 0.63 10.15 14.75
N HIS A 95 -0.64 10.58 14.74
CA HIS A 95 -1.44 10.75 13.53
C HIS A 95 -0.98 12.02 12.81
N ASP A 96 -0.08 11.86 11.86
CA ASP A 96 0.28 12.97 10.97
C ASP A 96 -0.86 13.16 9.96
N GLY A 97 -1.74 14.10 10.32
CA GLY A 97 -3.06 14.37 9.73
C GLY A 97 -3.83 15.45 10.50
N THR A 98 -3.40 15.80 11.72
CA THR A 98 -3.63 17.13 12.31
C THR A 98 -2.56 18.10 11.83
N LYS A 99 -2.70 18.55 10.59
CA LYS A 99 -2.86 19.97 10.28
C LYS A 99 -4.00 20.12 9.27
#